data_AF-A0A819VSC0-F1
#
_entry.id   AF-A0A819VSC0-F1
#
_cell.length_a   1.000
_cell.length_b   1.000
_cell.length_c   1.000
_cell.angle_alpha   90.00
_cell.angle_beta   90.00
_cell.angle_gamma   90.00
#
_symmetry.space_group_name_H-M   'P 1'
#
loop_
_entity.id
_entity.type
_entity.pdbx_description
1 polymer ?
#
loop_
_entity_poly.entity_id
_entity_poly.type
_entity_poly.pdbx_seq_one_letter_code
_entity_poly.pdbx_strand_id
1 'polypeptide(L)'
;MSRGQKFSRLLQHLEKCSQSIMYYDEIAAAVQRTREIESIMAPYEFRPNQIFDERKHIIDTVATQYLEQATSDVHHLVPVKVTANGNCLYYCILVLMNNPAVTTSELRVRTIIELVTNETYYSNTYSPFVGPIDIAIQAVCKDHTFSEFYEIAALCNVLKCNIRTVYPQIDVGNYTAMAN
;
A
#
# COMPACT_ATOMS: atom_id res chain seq x y z
N MET A 1 9.44 4.25 -23.76
CA MET A 1 9.41 3.72 -22.38
C MET A 1 7.97 3.49 -21.99
N SER A 2 7.61 2.28 -21.56
CA SER A 2 6.25 1.97 -21.11
C SER A 2 5.91 2.75 -19.82
N ARG A 3 4.62 2.84 -19.48
CA ARG A 3 4.17 3.50 -18.25
C ARG A 3 4.81 2.87 -17.01
N GLY A 4 4.75 1.54 -16.90
CA GLY A 4 5.39 0.81 -15.80
C GLY A 4 6.89 1.11 -15.69
N GLN A 5 7.62 1.14 -16.82
CA GLN A 5 9.05 1.49 -16.83
C GLN A 5 9.32 2.93 -16.33
N LYS A 6 8.43 3.90 -16.64
CA LYS A 6 8.53 5.27 -16.10
C LYS A 6 8.43 5.27 -14.57
N PHE A 7 7.43 4.58 -14.03
CA PHE A 7 7.23 4.48 -12.59
C PHE A 7 8.36 3.73 -11.87
N SER A 8 8.87 2.64 -12.44
CA SER A 8 10.02 1.93 -11.87
C SER A 8 11.27 2.81 -11.81
N ARG A 9 11.55 3.61 -12.87
CA ARG A 9 12.68 4.56 -12.83
C ARG A 9 12.48 5.68 -11.81
N LEU A 10 11.25 6.16 -11.66
CA LEU A 10 10.93 7.17 -10.67
C LEU A 10 11.08 6.63 -9.24
N LEU A 11 10.63 5.40 -8.98
CA LEU A 11 10.85 4.75 -7.69
C LEU A 11 12.34 4.62 -7.38
N GLN A 12 13.15 4.16 -8.34
CA GLN A 12 14.61 4.09 -8.20
C GLN A 12 15.25 5.47 -7.92
N HIS A 13 14.68 6.55 -8.46
CA HIS A 13 15.16 7.90 -8.16
C HIS A 13 14.79 8.32 -6.74
N LEU A 14 13.54 8.08 -6.32
CA LEU A 14 13.06 8.37 -4.97
C LEU A 14 13.85 7.58 -3.90
N GLU A 15 14.17 6.31 -4.16
CA GLU A 15 15.02 5.49 -3.29
C GLU A 15 16.43 6.07 -3.15
N LYS A 16 16.99 6.68 -4.19
CA LYS A 16 18.29 7.36 -4.07
C LYS A 16 18.17 8.62 -3.21
N CYS A 17 17.12 9.41 -3.40
CA CYS A 17 16.85 10.58 -2.57
C CYS A 17 16.67 10.19 -1.09
N SER A 18 16.02 9.04 -0.81
CA SER A 18 15.82 8.56 0.55
C SER A 18 17.10 8.18 1.31
N GLN A 19 18.23 8.05 0.61
CA GLN A 19 19.54 7.74 1.17
C GLN A 19 20.39 8.99 1.46
N SER A 20 19.92 10.18 1.08
CA SER A 20 20.61 11.44 1.34
C SER A 20 20.50 11.86 2.81
N ILE A 21 21.44 12.70 3.27
CA ILE A 21 21.36 13.34 4.60
C ILE A 21 20.14 14.28 4.66
N MET A 22 19.83 14.94 3.55
CA MET A 22 18.66 15.82 3.40
C MET A 22 17.54 15.12 2.65
N TYR A 23 17.29 13.84 2.99
CA TYR A 23 16.41 12.96 2.21
C TYR A 23 15.04 13.56 1.95
N TYR A 24 14.45 14.23 2.95
CA TYR A 24 13.10 14.74 2.85
C TYR A 24 12.97 15.83 1.79
N ASP A 25 13.88 16.82 1.80
CA ASP A 25 13.89 17.90 0.82
C ASP A 25 14.11 17.39 -0.60
N GLU A 26 14.98 16.39 -0.76
CA GLU A 26 15.23 15.77 -2.07
C GLU A 26 14.00 15.00 -2.59
N ILE A 27 13.34 14.22 -1.72
CA ILE A 27 12.10 13.50 -2.05
C ILE A 27 11.00 14.51 -2.41
N ALA A 28 10.80 15.55 -1.59
CA ALA A 28 9.79 16.57 -1.82
C ALA A 28 10.02 17.29 -3.15
N ALA A 29 11.26 17.67 -3.47
CA ALA A 29 11.61 18.27 -4.75
C ALA A 29 11.39 17.31 -5.93
N ALA A 30 11.71 16.02 -5.77
CA ALA A 30 11.46 15.00 -6.81
C ALA A 30 9.95 14.77 -7.04
N VAL A 31 9.15 14.72 -5.98
CA VAL A 31 7.69 14.63 -6.06
C VAL A 31 7.12 15.87 -6.74
N GLN A 32 7.57 17.07 -6.37
CA GLN A 32 7.06 18.30 -6.97
C GLN A 32 7.32 18.34 -8.49
N ARG A 33 8.52 17.99 -8.95
CA ARG A 33 8.83 17.87 -10.39
C ARG A 33 7.98 16.80 -11.07
N THR A 34 7.71 15.68 -10.39
CA THR A 34 6.90 14.59 -10.94
C THR A 34 5.46 15.02 -11.16
N ARG A 35 4.91 15.86 -10.28
CA ARG A 35 3.52 16.35 -10.36
C ARG A 35 3.26 17.19 -11.60
N GLU A 36 4.30 17.77 -12.21
CA GLU A 36 4.20 18.53 -13.45
C GLU A 36 4.06 17.62 -14.69
N ILE A 37 4.24 16.31 -14.53
CA ILE A 37 4.16 15.34 -15.62
C ILE A 37 2.72 14.79 -15.72
N GLU A 38 1.91 15.33 -16.61
CA GLU A 38 0.51 14.91 -16.83
C GLU A 38 0.36 13.39 -17.03
N SER A 39 1.28 12.76 -17.78
CA SER A 39 1.22 11.31 -18.02
C SER A 39 1.35 10.46 -16.75
N ILE A 40 1.93 11.02 -15.68
CA ILE A 40 2.07 10.40 -14.36
C ILE A 40 0.88 10.77 -13.48
N MET A 41 0.48 12.05 -13.48
CA MET A 41 -0.61 12.56 -12.65
C MET A 41 -2.02 12.27 -13.16
N ALA A 42 -2.15 11.70 -14.36
CA ALA A 42 -3.42 11.25 -14.90
C ALA A 42 -4.21 10.46 -13.82
N PRO A 43 -5.47 10.87 -13.54
CA PRO A 43 -6.30 10.21 -12.53
C PRO A 43 -6.40 8.73 -12.80
N TYR A 44 -6.43 7.98 -11.71
CA TYR A 44 -6.49 6.54 -11.76
C TYR A 44 -7.89 6.06 -11.39
N GLU A 45 -8.62 5.52 -12.36
CA GLU A 45 -9.94 4.97 -12.08
C GLU A 45 -9.81 3.52 -11.59
N PHE A 46 -9.86 3.34 -10.29
CA PHE A 46 -9.88 2.03 -9.66
C PHE A 46 -11.31 1.50 -9.62
N ARG A 47 -11.57 0.44 -10.39
CA ARG A 47 -12.81 -0.35 -10.32
C ARG A 47 -12.46 -1.76 -9.85
N PRO A 48 -12.66 -2.09 -8.56
CA PRO A 48 -12.27 -3.38 -8.04
C PRO A 48 -13.08 -4.49 -8.72
N ASN A 49 -12.40 -5.50 -9.24
CA ASN A 49 -13.03 -6.75 -9.62
C ASN A 49 -13.41 -7.52 -8.36
N GLN A 50 -14.70 -7.67 -8.12
CA GLN A 50 -15.24 -8.39 -6.96
C GLN A 50 -15.57 -9.85 -7.28
N ILE A 51 -15.22 -10.34 -8.48
CA ILE A 51 -15.51 -11.70 -8.92
C ILE A 51 -14.25 -12.55 -8.77
N PHE A 52 -14.37 -13.61 -7.97
CA PHE A 52 -13.37 -14.66 -7.87
C PHE A 52 -13.38 -15.53 -9.14
N ASP A 53 -12.20 -15.76 -9.72
CA ASP A 53 -12.01 -16.58 -10.93
C ASP A 53 -11.01 -17.69 -10.61
N GLU A 54 -11.50 -18.92 -10.44
CA GLU A 54 -10.69 -20.11 -10.13
C GLU A 54 -9.59 -20.41 -11.16
N ARG A 55 -9.70 -19.87 -12.38
CA ARG A 55 -8.67 -20.05 -13.42
C ARG A 55 -7.49 -19.08 -13.26
N LYS A 56 -7.69 -18.01 -12.49
CA LYS A 56 -6.71 -16.92 -12.30
C LYS A 56 -6.25 -16.80 -10.86
N HIS A 57 -7.14 -17.06 -9.90
CA HIS A 57 -6.92 -16.81 -8.49
C HIS A 57 -6.66 -18.12 -7.74
N ILE A 58 -5.74 -18.06 -6.79
CA ILE A 58 -5.41 -19.17 -5.90
C ILE A 58 -5.93 -18.79 -4.51
N ILE A 59 -6.67 -19.69 -3.86
CA ILE A 59 -7.15 -19.46 -2.50
C ILE A 59 -5.96 -19.48 -1.54
N ASP A 60 -5.91 -18.50 -0.63
CA ASP A 60 -4.95 -18.50 0.48
C ASP A 60 -5.53 -19.28 1.65
N THR A 61 -5.05 -20.50 1.85
CA THR A 61 -5.53 -21.41 2.90
C THR A 61 -5.24 -20.90 4.31
N VAL A 62 -4.14 -20.15 4.51
CA VAL A 62 -3.79 -19.60 5.83
C VAL A 62 -4.72 -18.42 6.15
N ALA A 63 -4.91 -17.52 5.18
CA ALA A 63 -5.85 -16.41 5.37
C ALA A 63 -7.31 -16.90 5.50
N THR A 64 -7.67 -18.05 4.91
CA THR A 64 -8.97 -18.70 5.11
C THR A 64 -9.19 -19.08 6.57
N GLN A 65 -8.18 -19.67 7.23
CA GLN A 65 -8.24 -20.00 8.65
C GLN A 65 -8.38 -18.74 9.53
N TYR A 66 -7.74 -17.63 9.16
CA TYR A 66 -7.91 -16.37 9.86
C TYR A 66 -9.31 -15.76 9.65
N LEU A 67 -9.87 -15.92 8.46
CA LEU A 67 -11.21 -15.44 8.16
C LEU A 67 -12.27 -16.18 8.99
N GLU A 68 -12.13 -17.50 9.16
CA GLU A 68 -13.00 -18.31 10.03
C GLU A 68 -12.99 -17.82 11.49
N GLN A 69 -11.87 -17.26 11.95
CA GLN A 69 -11.71 -16.68 13.29
C GLN A 69 -12.08 -15.19 13.36
N ALA A 70 -12.43 -14.56 12.23
CA ALA A 70 -12.86 -13.17 12.20
C ALA A 70 -14.37 -13.04 12.50
N THR A 71 -14.89 -11.81 12.44
CA THR A 71 -16.32 -11.55 12.61
C THR A 71 -17.14 -12.22 11.49
N SER A 72 -18.36 -12.67 11.81
CA SER A 72 -19.19 -13.43 10.86
C SER A 72 -19.59 -12.64 9.60
N ASP A 73 -19.58 -11.31 9.66
CA ASP A 73 -19.93 -10.45 8.54
C ASP A 73 -18.90 -10.51 7.39
N VAL A 74 -17.73 -11.11 7.60
CA VAL A 74 -16.69 -11.28 6.56
C VAL A 74 -16.51 -12.73 6.09
N HIS A 75 -17.21 -13.71 6.65
CA HIS A 75 -17.06 -15.13 6.30
C HIS A 75 -17.45 -15.46 4.85
N HIS A 76 -18.14 -14.56 4.16
CA HIS A 76 -18.50 -14.69 2.74
C HIS A 76 -17.35 -14.30 1.78
N LEU A 77 -16.26 -13.73 2.30
CA LEU A 77 -15.12 -13.32 1.48
C LEU A 77 -14.25 -14.53 1.09
N VAL A 78 -13.57 -14.43 -0.05
CA VAL A 78 -12.63 -15.45 -0.52
C VAL A 78 -11.21 -14.89 -0.48
N PRO A 79 -10.35 -15.35 0.45
CA PRO A 79 -8.96 -14.88 0.52
C PRO A 79 -8.16 -15.36 -0.70
N VAL A 80 -7.57 -14.42 -1.44
CA VAL A 80 -6.75 -14.72 -2.62
C VAL A 80 -5.27 -14.55 -2.27
N LYS A 81 -4.47 -15.55 -2.64
CA LYS A 81 -3.02 -15.55 -2.43
C LYS A 81 -2.34 -14.50 -3.31
N VAL A 82 -1.45 -13.72 -2.72
CA VAL A 82 -0.59 -12.74 -3.40
C VAL A 82 0.88 -13.07 -3.20
N THR A 83 1.76 -12.42 -3.97
CA THR A 83 3.21 -12.54 -3.77
C THR A 83 3.61 -11.99 -2.40
N ALA A 84 4.20 -12.86 -1.56
CA ALA A 84 4.60 -12.54 -0.19
C ALA A 84 5.99 -11.89 -0.12
N ASN A 85 6.08 -10.61 -0.49
CA ASN A 85 7.24 -9.76 -0.25
C ASN A 85 6.80 -8.35 0.17
N GLY A 86 7.71 -7.40 0.35
CA GLY A 86 7.31 -6.05 0.79
C GLY A 86 6.46 -5.24 -0.19
N ASN A 87 6.13 -5.78 -1.38
CA ASN A 87 5.11 -5.21 -2.27
C ASN A 87 3.72 -5.87 -2.12
N CYS A 88 3.52 -6.73 -1.11
CA CYS A 88 2.28 -7.51 -0.93
C CYS A 88 1.01 -6.64 -0.89
N LEU A 89 1.02 -5.48 -0.22
CA LEU A 89 -0.12 -4.55 -0.22
C LEU A 89 -0.51 -4.15 -1.65
N TYR A 90 0.47 -3.77 -2.46
CA TYR A 90 0.24 -3.38 -3.85
C TYR A 90 -0.19 -4.56 -4.71
N TYR A 91 0.34 -5.77 -4.47
CA TYR A 91 -0.15 -6.98 -5.13
C TYR A 91 -1.61 -7.30 -4.79
N CYS A 92 -2.07 -7.08 -3.55
CA CYS A 92 -3.49 -7.20 -3.19
C CYS A 92 -4.35 -6.30 -4.05
N ILE A 93 -3.94 -5.04 -4.26
CA ILE A 93 -4.64 -4.13 -5.15
C ILE A 93 -4.62 -4.67 -6.58
N LEU A 94 -3.47 -5.04 -7.13
CA LEU A 94 -3.38 -5.54 -8.51
C LEU A 94 -4.25 -6.77 -8.79
N VAL A 95 -4.41 -7.68 -7.84
CA VAL A 95 -5.33 -8.82 -7.97
C VAL A 95 -6.79 -8.36 -8.06
N LEU A 96 -7.15 -7.32 -7.31
CA LEU A 96 -8.47 -6.69 -7.40
C LEU A 96 -8.63 -5.84 -8.67
N MET A 97 -7.63 -5.76 -9.55
CA MET A 97 -7.67 -4.95 -10.75
C MET A 97 -7.67 -5.78 -12.02
N ASN A 98 -8.60 -5.45 -12.92
CA ASN A 98 -8.58 -5.98 -14.27
C ASN A 98 -7.74 -5.09 -15.22
N ASN A 99 -6.56 -4.64 -14.78
CA ASN A 99 -5.67 -3.79 -15.57
C ASN A 99 -4.21 -4.26 -15.48
N PRO A 100 -3.73 -5.06 -16.45
CA PRO A 100 -2.36 -5.59 -16.43
C PRO A 100 -1.29 -4.54 -16.72
N ALA A 101 -1.65 -3.31 -17.11
CA ALA A 101 -0.69 -2.25 -17.39
C ALA A 101 -0.13 -1.60 -16.12
N VAL A 102 -0.74 -1.86 -14.97
CA VAL A 102 -0.43 -1.22 -13.68
C VAL A 102 0.55 -2.11 -12.93
N THR A 103 1.58 -1.50 -12.37
CA THR A 103 2.62 -2.19 -11.62
C THR A 103 2.60 -1.81 -10.15
N THR A 104 3.22 -2.65 -9.31
CA THR A 104 3.41 -2.33 -7.88
C THR A 104 4.22 -1.05 -7.69
N SER A 105 5.24 -0.82 -8.55
CA SER A 105 6.02 0.43 -8.53
C SER A 105 5.16 1.65 -8.81
N GLU A 106 4.17 1.56 -9.72
CA GLU A 106 3.25 2.66 -9.98
C GLU A 106 2.40 2.99 -8.76
N LEU A 107 1.79 1.98 -8.13
CA LEU A 107 0.98 2.19 -6.93
C LEU A 107 1.82 2.77 -5.79
N ARG A 108 3.03 2.24 -5.55
CA ARG A 108 3.96 2.73 -4.54
C ARG A 108 4.35 4.19 -4.76
N VAL A 109 4.71 4.57 -5.99
CA VAL A 109 5.04 5.96 -6.33
C VAL A 109 3.85 6.89 -6.12
N ARG A 110 2.64 6.46 -6.52
CA ARG A 110 1.44 7.26 -6.28
C ARG A 110 1.16 7.46 -4.79
N THR A 111 1.38 6.42 -3.97
CA THR A 111 1.32 6.52 -2.51
C THR A 111 2.35 7.51 -1.96
N ILE A 112 3.60 7.48 -2.45
CA ILE A 112 4.64 8.44 -2.04
C ILE A 112 4.23 9.88 -2.39
N ILE A 113 3.75 10.10 -3.62
CA ILE A 113 3.29 11.43 -4.06
C ILE A 113 2.15 11.93 -3.16
N GLU A 114 1.18 11.07 -2.84
CA GLU A 114 0.05 11.40 -1.97
C GLU A 114 0.51 11.78 -0.55
N LEU A 115 1.39 10.98 0.06
CA LEU A 115 1.92 11.23 1.41
C LEU A 115 2.71 12.54 1.47
N VAL A 116 3.59 12.78 0.51
CA VAL A 116 4.43 14.00 0.46
C VAL A 116 3.57 15.23 0.16
N THR A 117 2.62 15.13 -0.77
CA THR A 117 1.77 16.28 -1.16
C THR A 117 0.85 16.72 -0.01
N ASN A 118 0.42 15.79 0.84
CA ASN A 118 -0.51 16.06 1.93
C ASN A 118 0.13 15.80 3.30
N GLU A 119 1.44 15.96 3.41
CA GLU A 119 2.22 15.58 4.59
C GLU A 119 1.67 16.20 5.88
N THR A 120 1.30 17.48 5.86
CA THR A 120 0.68 18.15 7.01
C THR A 120 -0.61 17.47 7.49
N TYR A 121 -1.45 16.98 6.58
CA TYR A 121 -2.68 16.28 6.95
C TYR A 121 -2.39 14.97 7.66
N TYR A 122 -1.53 14.13 7.06
CA TYR A 122 -1.17 12.83 7.63
C TYR A 122 -0.41 12.99 8.95
N SER A 123 0.49 13.99 9.04
CA SER A 123 1.23 14.30 10.25
C SER A 123 0.31 14.67 11.40
N ASN A 124 -0.64 15.59 11.17
CA ASN A 124 -1.58 16.03 12.20
C ASN A 124 -2.58 14.95 12.60
N THR A 125 -2.96 14.07 11.67
CA THR A 125 -4.04 13.10 11.89
C THR A 125 -3.53 11.79 12.47
N TYR A 126 -2.35 11.31 12.05
CA TYR A 126 -1.91 9.95 12.31
C TYR A 126 -0.60 9.85 13.11
N SER A 127 0.29 10.85 13.07
CA SER A 127 1.56 10.80 13.82
C SER A 127 1.39 10.49 15.32
N PRO A 128 0.34 10.97 16.02
CA PRO A 128 0.11 10.61 17.42
C PRO A 128 -0.08 9.10 17.68
N PHE A 129 -0.47 8.33 16.66
CA PHE A 129 -0.80 6.90 16.79
C PHE A 129 0.27 5.98 16.20
N VAL A 130 0.92 6.38 15.12
CA VAL A 130 1.81 5.52 14.34
C VAL A 130 3.24 6.06 14.17
N GLY A 131 3.54 7.23 14.75
CA GLY A 131 4.86 7.83 14.70
C GLY A 131 5.07 8.78 13.51
N PRO A 132 6.29 9.32 13.37
CA PRO A 132 6.55 10.47 12.50
C PRO A 132 6.49 10.09 11.01
N ILE A 133 5.81 10.93 10.22
CA ILE A 133 5.54 10.66 8.81
C ILE A 133 6.77 10.71 7.90
N ASP A 134 7.77 11.53 8.22
CA ASP A 134 9.00 11.68 7.46
C ASP A 134 9.78 10.35 7.37
N ILE A 135 9.82 9.60 8.47
CA ILE A 135 10.40 8.25 8.53
C ILE A 135 9.61 7.28 7.64
N ALA A 136 8.28 7.35 7.65
CA ALA A 136 7.43 6.52 6.78
C ALA A 136 7.67 6.86 5.30
N ILE A 137 7.69 8.15 4.94
CA ILE A 137 8.00 8.65 3.59
C ILE A 137 9.37 8.16 3.12
N GLN A 138 10.38 8.21 3.99
CA GLN A 138 11.71 7.70 3.68
C GLN A 138 11.68 6.19 3.41
N ALA A 139 10.99 5.42 4.26
CA ALA A 139 10.94 3.97 4.19
C ALA A 139 10.21 3.47 2.93
N VAL A 140 9.08 4.08 2.56
CA VAL A 140 8.27 3.66 1.41
C VAL A 140 8.97 3.88 0.07
N CYS A 141 9.92 4.82 0.01
CA CYS A 141 10.73 5.08 -1.18
C CYS A 141 11.59 3.89 -1.62
N LYS A 142 11.99 3.03 -0.68
CA LYS A 142 12.77 1.83 -0.97
C LYS A 142 11.87 0.70 -1.47
N ASP A 143 12.16 0.15 -2.64
CA ASP A 143 11.36 -0.96 -3.18
C ASP A 143 11.43 -2.17 -2.24
N HIS A 144 10.32 -2.93 -2.17
CA HIS A 144 10.15 -4.06 -1.27
C HIS A 144 10.24 -3.75 0.24
N THR A 145 10.18 -2.49 0.68
CA THR A 145 9.83 -2.17 2.07
C THR A 145 8.35 -2.50 2.31
N PHE A 146 8.04 -3.22 3.40
CA PHE A 146 6.66 -3.51 3.79
C PHE A 146 5.90 -2.23 4.09
N SER A 147 4.67 -2.16 3.59
CA SER A 147 3.75 -1.05 3.88
C SER A 147 3.19 -1.14 5.29
N GLU A 148 3.05 0.00 5.93
CA GLU A 148 2.44 0.18 7.24
C GLU A 148 1.13 0.99 7.09
N PHE A 149 0.69 1.62 8.18
CA PHE A 149 -0.60 2.31 8.24
C PHE A 149 -0.69 3.51 7.28
N TYR A 150 0.38 4.31 7.16
CA TYR A 150 0.40 5.49 6.30
C TYR A 150 0.14 5.13 4.84
N GLU A 151 0.76 4.06 4.34
CA GLU A 151 0.58 3.62 2.96
C GLU A 151 -0.84 3.14 2.71
N ILE A 152 -1.47 2.45 3.67
CA ILE A 152 -2.88 2.02 3.55
C ILE A 152 -3.79 3.26 3.47
N ALA A 153 -3.62 4.22 4.37
CA ALA A 153 -4.41 5.45 4.41
C ALA A 153 -4.24 6.27 3.11
N ALA A 154 -3.00 6.46 2.65
CA ALA A 154 -2.72 7.14 1.40
C ALA A 154 -3.25 6.39 0.18
N LEU A 155 -3.18 5.07 0.17
CA LEU A 155 -3.68 4.26 -0.93
C LEU A 155 -5.22 4.36 -1.06
N CYS A 156 -5.96 4.50 0.04
CA CYS A 156 -7.39 4.82 -0.01
C CYS A 156 -7.66 6.11 -0.80
N ASN A 157 -6.84 7.16 -0.59
CA ASN A 157 -6.94 8.43 -1.29
C ASN A 157 -6.48 8.36 -2.74
N VAL A 158 -5.46 7.57 -3.05
CA VAL A 158 -4.97 7.32 -4.43
C VAL A 158 -6.03 6.58 -5.24
N LEU A 159 -6.64 5.53 -4.67
CA LEU A 159 -7.62 4.68 -5.33
C LEU A 159 -9.05 5.25 -5.27
N LYS A 160 -9.29 6.26 -4.43
CA LYS A 160 -10.63 6.81 -4.12
C LYS A 160 -11.59 5.72 -3.65
N CYS A 161 -11.09 4.81 -2.81
CA CYS A 161 -11.87 3.71 -2.26
C CYS A 161 -11.52 3.43 -0.79
N ASN A 162 -12.46 2.86 -0.05
CA ASN A 162 -12.19 2.37 1.29
C ASN A 162 -11.50 1.01 1.22
N ILE A 163 -10.39 0.86 1.95
CA ILE A 163 -9.72 -0.43 2.17
C ILE A 163 -10.16 -0.95 3.54
N ARG A 164 -10.77 -2.14 3.56
CA ARG A 164 -11.12 -2.86 4.80
C ARG A 164 -10.04 -3.90 5.07
N THR A 165 -9.34 -3.76 6.18
CA THR A 165 -8.45 -4.80 6.71
C THR A 165 -9.24 -5.74 7.61
N VAL A 166 -8.96 -7.05 7.50
CA VAL A 166 -9.62 -8.10 8.30
C VAL A 166 -8.54 -8.84 9.06
N TYR A 167 -8.70 -8.91 10.38
CA TYR A 167 -7.81 -9.64 11.27
C TYR A 167 -8.63 -10.72 12.00
N PRO A 168 -8.01 -11.87 12.36
CA PRO A 168 -8.66 -12.84 13.22
C PRO A 168 -8.95 -12.21 14.59
N GLN A 169 -9.98 -12.69 15.28
CA GLN A 169 -10.21 -12.35 16.69
C GLN A 169 -9.00 -12.81 17.51
N ILE A 170 -8.24 -11.87 18.05
CA ILE A 170 -7.16 -12.18 18.98
C ILE A 170 -7.79 -12.27 20.37
N ASP A 171 -7.87 -13.47 20.93
CA ASP A 171 -8.29 -13.66 22.31
C ASP A 171 -7.17 -13.21 23.26
N VAL A 172 -7.28 -11.96 23.71
CA VAL A 172 -6.30 -11.34 24.63
C VAL A 172 -6.32 -12.02 26.01
N GLY A 173 -7.42 -12.70 26.39
CA GLY A 173 -7.57 -13.33 27.70
C GLY A 173 -6.67 -14.56 27.90
N ASN A 174 -6.38 -15.30 26.83
CA ASN A 174 -5.52 -16.49 26.88
C ASN A 174 -4.02 -16.15 26.84
N TYR A 175 -3.63 -14.96 26.39
CA TYR A 175 -2.22 -14.54 26.36
C TYR A 175 -1.67 -14.26 27.77
N THR A 176 -2.48 -13.70 28.67
CA THR A 176 -2.09 -13.44 30.07
C THR A 176 -2.00 -14.69 30.94
N ALA A 177 -2.64 -15.79 30.55
CA ALA A 177 -2.59 -17.06 31.28
C ALA A 177 -1.34 -17.90 30.96
N MET A 178 -0.63 -17.61 29.86
CA MET A 178 0.63 -18.27 29.49
C MET A 178 1.88 -17.47 29.91
N ALA A 179 1.70 -16.29 30.52
CA ALA A 179 2.78 -15.41 30.99
C ALA A 179 2.94 -15.43 32.53
N ASN A 180 2.22 -16.30 33.23
CA ASN A 180 2.34 -16.59 34.67
C ASN A 180 2.72 -18.05 34.88
#